data_AF-A0A1J1GPI0-F1
#
_entry.id   AF-A0A1J1GPI0-F1
#
_cell.length_a   1.000
_cell.length_b   1.000
_cell.length_c   1.000
_cell.angle_alpha   90.00
_cell.angle_beta   90.00
_cell.angle_gamma   90.00
#
_symmetry.space_group_name_H-M   'P 1'
#
loop_
_entity.id
_entity.type
_entity.pdbx_description
1 polymer ?
#
loop_
_entity_poly.entity_id
_entity_poly.type
_entity_poly.pdbx_seq_one_letter_code
_entity_poly.pdbx_strand_id
1 'polypeptide(L)'
;MAFLNNDGCEDSEGDFTKCFMTICEIQQKKFEASYCRIESPVVDIKKTLNNNLNDLSKNLFTYEFTPANFHSRIIILSNNDKDGILLLYEYNPNHNKYPDKTYLCRLRNINQKLTLCESINIEYFGRSLTFKSYDIFNEENKKNNMISIENPNHKIIKSKYDEFIFKEHYCHPMKTKYISYCNKRYTICKKMNNDQLHCSDANYSGNLIILDNINFPVLKRDYVYLPSGCLKENLNPVCTPYICTSRGFDKYFECKYEEISVITNIRPINNIMPKKNIMPIKDMRSINEILPCNNLIPCKHIMPHKHMLPPNNLMLMKDIRSTKNIGSNSKNPLAISLNHEDIYHENRLSNAELFAMSFMSFLVLFTFFFCLIYRIFRKKRSKYI
;
A
#
# COMPACT_ATOMS: atom_id res chain seq x y z
N MET A 1 4.00 0.28 -1.40
CA MET A 1 4.38 -0.20 -0.06
C MET A 1 3.19 -0.91 0.55
N ALA A 2 3.46 -1.82 1.48
CA ALA A 2 2.45 -2.52 2.25
C ALA A 2 2.82 -2.49 3.72
N PHE A 3 1.81 -2.62 4.56
CA PHE A 3 1.94 -2.75 5.99
C PHE A 3 1.75 -4.21 6.36
N LEU A 4 2.66 -4.78 7.15
CA LEU A 4 2.52 -6.12 7.70
C LEU A 4 2.25 -6.00 9.21
N ASN A 5 1.15 -6.62 9.64
CA ASN A 5 0.80 -6.81 11.04
C ASN A 5 1.14 -8.25 11.45
N ASN A 6 1.93 -8.38 12.51
CA ASN A 6 2.28 -9.65 13.16
C ASN A 6 1.50 -9.74 14.48
N ASP A 7 0.46 -10.56 14.50
CA ASP A 7 -0.41 -10.77 15.67
C ASP A 7 0.21 -11.73 16.71
N GLY A 8 1.43 -12.22 16.45
CA GLY A 8 2.17 -13.11 17.32
C GLY A 8 2.28 -14.52 16.76
N CYS A 9 3.08 -15.34 17.43
CA CYS A 9 3.36 -16.71 17.04
C CYS A 9 2.92 -17.65 18.16
N GLU A 10 2.40 -18.82 17.81
CA GLU A 10 2.13 -19.86 18.80
C GLU A 10 3.42 -20.26 19.53
N ASP A 11 3.31 -20.66 20.82
CA ASP A 11 4.36 -20.84 21.83
C ASP A 11 5.50 -21.86 21.52
N SER A 12 5.80 -22.16 20.26
CA SER A 12 7.01 -22.88 19.89
C SER A 12 8.20 -21.92 19.87
N GLU A 13 9.05 -22.01 20.90
CA GLU A 13 10.34 -21.34 21.03
C GLU A 13 11.08 -21.22 19.67
N GLY A 14 11.06 -20.02 19.09
CA GLY A 14 11.88 -19.64 17.92
C GLY A 14 11.39 -20.08 16.54
N ASP A 15 10.23 -20.75 16.40
CA ASP A 15 9.73 -21.15 15.07
C ASP A 15 8.69 -20.18 14.49
N PHE A 16 9.11 -19.42 13.48
CA PHE A 16 8.27 -18.47 12.76
C PHE A 16 7.13 -19.11 11.95
N THR A 17 7.14 -20.44 11.77
CA THR A 17 6.17 -21.16 10.94
C THR A 17 4.73 -21.10 11.47
N LYS A 18 4.54 -20.69 12.72
CA LYS A 18 3.24 -20.57 13.39
C LYS A 18 2.87 -19.12 13.74
N CYS A 19 3.44 -18.15 13.04
CA CYS A 19 3.11 -16.74 13.23
C CYS A 19 1.87 -16.33 12.43
N PHE A 20 0.97 -15.61 13.09
CA PHE A 20 -0.21 -15.00 12.47
C PHE A 20 0.18 -13.65 11.88
N MET A 21 0.45 -13.62 10.57
CA MET A 21 0.88 -12.42 9.86
C MET A 21 -0.11 -12.04 8.76
N THR A 22 -0.47 -10.76 8.70
CA THR A 22 -1.38 -10.21 7.70
C THR A 22 -0.76 -9.02 7.00
N ILE A 23 -0.76 -9.02 5.67
CA ILE A 23 -0.28 -7.89 4.87
C ILE A 23 -1.45 -7.05 4.34
N CYS A 24 -1.30 -5.73 4.38
CA CYS A 24 -2.23 -4.75 3.85
C CYS A 24 -1.52 -3.84 2.87
N GLU A 25 -2.05 -3.71 1.65
CA GLU A 25 -1.57 -2.67 0.75
C GLU A 25 -1.95 -1.28 1.29
N ILE A 26 -1.00 -0.35 1.30
CA ILE A 26 -1.25 1.03 1.72
C ILE A 26 -1.72 1.80 0.50
N GLN A 27 -2.95 2.30 0.56
CA GLN A 27 -3.50 3.13 -0.50
C GLN A 27 -2.76 4.47 -0.58
N GLN A 28 -2.38 4.85 -1.80
CA GLN A 28 -1.70 6.13 -2.05
C GLN A 28 -2.66 7.30 -2.27
N LYS A 29 -3.97 7.03 -2.32
CA LYS A 29 -4.97 8.06 -2.49
C LYS A 29 -5.06 8.87 -1.20
N LYS A 30 -4.91 10.18 -1.32
CA LYS A 30 -5.20 11.09 -0.22
C LYS A 30 -6.67 10.91 0.21
N PHE A 31 -6.93 11.03 1.50
CA PHE A 31 -8.28 11.00 2.11
C PHE A 31 -8.96 9.61 2.24
N GLU A 32 -8.38 8.53 1.72
CA GLU A 32 -8.92 7.18 1.89
C GLU A 32 -8.08 6.40 2.91
N ALA A 33 -8.75 5.83 3.92
CA ALA A 33 -8.11 4.91 4.85
C ALA A 33 -7.87 3.57 4.15
N SER A 34 -6.74 2.94 4.44
CA SER A 34 -6.44 1.59 3.95
C SER A 34 -7.17 0.58 4.84
N TYR A 35 -8.05 -0.23 4.25
CA TYR A 35 -8.78 -1.26 4.99
C TYR A 35 -8.06 -2.59 4.88
N CYS A 36 -7.63 -3.12 6.02
CA CYS A 36 -7.06 -4.45 6.16
C CYS A 36 -8.08 -5.35 6.85
N ARG A 37 -8.50 -6.39 6.14
CA ARG A 37 -9.30 -7.45 6.73
C ARG A 37 -8.33 -8.45 7.36
N ILE A 38 -8.33 -8.55 8.68
CA ILE A 38 -7.63 -9.62 9.40
C ILE A 38 -8.56 -10.82 9.37
N GLU A 39 -8.43 -11.62 8.31
CA GLU A 39 -8.85 -13.01 8.37
C GLU A 39 -7.74 -13.80 9.06
N SER A 40 -7.97 -15.05 9.45
CA SER A 40 -6.87 -15.96 9.80
C SER A 40 -6.40 -16.65 8.52
N PRO A 41 -5.52 -16.05 7.69
CA PRO A 41 -4.97 -16.80 6.58
C PRO A 41 -4.08 -17.91 7.14
N VAL A 42 -4.29 -19.14 6.66
CA VAL A 42 -3.23 -20.14 6.67
C VAL A 42 -2.21 -19.65 5.65
N VAL A 43 -1.22 -18.90 6.12
CA VAL A 43 -0.09 -18.50 5.28
C VAL A 43 0.89 -19.66 5.29
N ASP A 44 1.16 -20.23 4.12
CA ASP A 44 2.16 -21.29 4.02
C ASP A 44 3.54 -20.71 4.30
N ILE A 45 4.24 -21.22 5.31
CA ILE A 45 5.58 -20.75 5.64
C ILE A 45 6.61 -21.72 5.08
N LYS A 46 7.49 -21.20 4.23
CA LYS A 46 8.57 -21.96 3.59
C LYS A 46 9.93 -21.39 3.98
N LYS A 47 10.83 -22.25 4.44
CA LYS A 47 12.25 -21.87 4.68
C LYS A 47 13.02 -22.00 3.37
N THR A 48 13.90 -21.04 3.06
CA THR A 48 14.77 -21.15 1.89
C THR A 48 15.74 -22.31 2.05
N LEU A 49 15.96 -23.06 0.96
CA LEU A 49 16.93 -24.16 0.92
C LEU A 49 18.34 -23.67 0.54
N ASN A 50 18.47 -22.48 -0.07
CA ASN A 50 19.73 -21.92 -0.57
C ASN A 50 20.18 -20.69 0.25
N ASN A 51 20.89 -20.93 1.36
CA ASN A 51 21.48 -19.85 2.16
C ASN A 51 22.71 -19.19 1.48
N ASN A 52 23.30 -19.83 0.48
CA ASN A 52 24.57 -19.39 -0.13
C ASN A 52 24.44 -18.22 -1.12
N LEU A 53 23.23 -17.84 -1.52
CA LEU A 53 22.97 -16.80 -2.53
C LEU A 53 22.56 -15.44 -1.95
N ASN A 54 22.45 -15.36 -0.63
CA ASN A 54 22.03 -14.18 0.10
C ASN A 54 23.16 -13.70 0.99
N ASP A 55 23.47 -12.40 0.95
CA ASP A 55 24.38 -11.74 1.87
C ASP A 55 23.61 -10.63 2.59
N LEU A 56 22.89 -11.07 3.62
CA LEU A 56 21.97 -10.21 4.36
C LEU A 56 22.68 -9.22 5.26
N SER A 57 23.92 -9.52 5.65
CA SER A 57 24.82 -8.56 6.30
C SER A 57 25.05 -7.30 5.44
N LYS A 58 24.78 -7.37 4.14
CA LYS A 58 24.87 -6.26 3.18
C LYS A 58 23.54 -5.88 2.54
N ASN A 59 22.42 -6.43 3.02
CA ASN A 59 21.09 -6.33 2.40
C ASN A 59 21.09 -6.77 0.92
N LEU A 60 21.64 -7.94 0.66
CA LEU A 60 21.70 -8.55 -0.67
C LEU A 60 20.96 -9.89 -0.65
N PHE A 61 20.03 -10.08 -1.59
CA PHE A 61 19.36 -11.37 -1.75
C PHE A 61 19.06 -11.64 -3.22
N THR A 62 18.91 -12.91 -3.59
CA THR A 62 18.52 -13.28 -4.95
C THR A 62 17.02 -13.58 -5.00
N TYR A 63 16.29 -12.91 -5.90
CA TYR A 63 14.86 -13.15 -6.05
C TYR A 63 14.61 -14.34 -6.97
N GLU A 64 14.47 -15.52 -6.37
CA GLU A 64 14.31 -16.79 -7.08
C GLU A 64 12.86 -17.06 -7.49
N PHE A 65 12.70 -17.87 -8.54
CA PHE A 65 11.39 -18.38 -8.91
C PHE A 65 10.93 -19.41 -7.90
N THR A 66 9.71 -19.22 -7.42
CA THR A 66 9.06 -20.07 -6.44
C THR A 66 7.92 -20.84 -7.15
N PRO A 67 7.74 -22.14 -6.89
CA PRO A 67 6.68 -22.93 -7.52
C PRO A 67 5.29 -22.31 -7.33
N ALA A 68 4.35 -22.61 -8.22
CA ALA A 68 2.97 -22.15 -8.11
C ALA A 68 2.39 -22.43 -6.71
N ASN A 69 1.70 -21.45 -6.12
CA ASN A 69 0.93 -21.63 -4.89
C ASN A 69 -0.39 -20.88 -5.02
N PHE A 70 -1.50 -21.56 -4.72
CA PHE A 70 -2.84 -21.00 -4.69
C PHE A 70 -3.13 -20.25 -3.38
N HIS A 71 -2.21 -20.21 -2.43
CA HIS A 71 -2.37 -19.46 -1.18
C HIS A 71 -1.32 -18.35 -1.08
N SER A 72 -1.62 -17.37 -0.22
CA SER A 72 -0.58 -16.45 0.23
C SER A 72 0.47 -17.24 1.01
N ARG A 73 1.75 -16.90 0.83
CA ARG A 73 2.85 -17.60 1.48
C ARG A 73 3.93 -16.66 1.96
N ILE A 74 4.58 -17.05 3.04
CA ILE A 74 5.78 -16.38 3.56
C ILE A 74 6.98 -17.27 3.28
N ILE A 75 8.00 -16.68 2.66
CA ILE A 75 9.28 -17.33 2.44
C ILE A 75 10.31 -16.65 3.33
N ILE A 76 10.83 -17.40 4.30
CA ILE A 76 11.83 -16.89 5.24
C ILE A 76 13.19 -16.92 4.55
N LEU A 77 13.74 -15.73 4.29
CA LEU A 77 15.09 -15.56 3.74
C LEU A 77 16.17 -15.58 4.83
N SER A 78 15.82 -15.15 6.05
CA SER A 78 16.65 -15.27 7.25
C SER A 78 15.81 -15.27 8.50
N ASN A 79 16.30 -16.01 9.49
CA ASN A 79 15.75 -16.09 10.84
C ASN A 79 16.89 -15.91 11.87
N ASN A 80 17.51 -14.73 11.88
CA ASN A 80 18.57 -14.39 12.81
C ASN A 80 18.25 -13.06 13.49
N ASP A 81 18.05 -13.06 14.81
CA ASP A 81 17.75 -11.85 15.57
C ASP A 81 18.90 -10.81 15.54
N LYS A 82 20.13 -11.21 15.21
CA LYS A 82 21.24 -10.25 15.06
C LYS A 82 21.09 -9.37 13.83
N ASP A 83 20.74 -9.98 12.71
CA ASP A 83 20.61 -9.30 11.43
C ASP A 83 19.15 -8.98 11.09
N GLY A 84 18.21 -9.35 11.95
CA GLY A 84 16.77 -9.31 11.71
C GLY A 84 16.25 -10.51 10.90
N ILE A 85 14.95 -10.75 11.02
CA ILE A 85 14.20 -11.71 10.21
C ILE A 85 13.80 -11.04 8.90
N LEU A 86 14.23 -11.62 7.79
CA LEU A 86 13.90 -11.14 6.45
C LEU A 86 12.98 -12.15 5.78
N LEU A 87 11.88 -11.67 5.22
CA LEU A 87 10.89 -12.54 4.61
C LEU A 87 10.32 -11.94 3.33
N LEU A 88 9.98 -12.82 2.38
CA LEU A 88 9.14 -12.50 1.24
C LEU A 88 7.72 -12.88 1.57
N TYR A 89 6.81 -11.92 1.47
CA TYR A 89 5.38 -12.17 1.54
C TYR A 89 4.81 -12.19 0.13
N GLU A 90 4.41 -13.36 -0.33
CA GLU A 90 3.67 -13.52 -1.57
C GLU A 90 2.17 -13.40 -1.29
N TYR A 91 1.60 -12.30 -1.75
CA TYR A 91 0.20 -11.95 -1.54
C TYR A 91 -0.66 -12.52 -2.66
N ASN A 92 -1.58 -13.42 -2.31
CA ASN A 92 -2.46 -14.11 -3.25
C ASN A 92 -3.86 -14.34 -2.65
N PRO A 93 -4.65 -13.27 -2.44
CA PRO A 93 -5.97 -13.37 -1.83
C PRO A 93 -6.99 -14.05 -2.77
N ASN A 94 -6.75 -14.03 -4.08
CA ASN A 94 -7.68 -14.54 -5.09
C ASN A 94 -7.45 -16.01 -5.45
N HIS A 95 -6.53 -16.68 -4.76
CA HIS A 95 -6.13 -18.05 -5.04
C HIS A 95 -5.72 -18.30 -6.50
N ASN A 96 -4.98 -17.36 -7.09
CA ASN A 96 -4.45 -17.51 -8.44
C ASN A 96 -3.28 -18.51 -8.46
N LYS A 97 -2.92 -19.04 -9.64
CA LYS A 97 -1.75 -19.95 -9.78
C LYS A 97 -0.42 -19.30 -9.34
N TYR A 98 -0.32 -17.99 -9.48
CA TYR A 98 0.84 -17.18 -9.11
C TYR A 98 0.37 -16.03 -8.20
N PRO A 99 1.22 -15.53 -7.29
CA PRO A 99 0.85 -14.44 -6.41
C PRO A 99 0.58 -13.16 -7.19
N ASP A 100 -0.37 -12.38 -6.71
CA ASP A 100 -0.72 -11.09 -7.30
C ASP A 100 0.42 -10.07 -7.10
N LYS A 101 1.05 -10.09 -5.91
CA LYS A 101 2.20 -9.24 -5.57
C LYS A 101 3.13 -9.96 -4.60
N THR A 102 4.42 -9.63 -4.67
CA THR A 102 5.42 -10.07 -3.68
C THR A 102 5.99 -8.87 -2.97
N TYR A 103 6.11 -8.94 -1.65
CA TYR A 103 6.66 -7.89 -0.81
C TYR A 103 7.88 -8.40 -0.04
N LEU A 104 8.91 -7.57 0.05
CA LEU A 104 10.03 -7.81 0.98
C LEU A 104 9.74 -7.10 2.29
N CYS A 105 9.75 -7.85 3.38
CA CYS A 105 9.51 -7.37 4.72
C CYS A 105 10.68 -7.73 5.63
N ARG A 106 10.86 -6.95 6.70
CA ARG A 106 11.86 -7.20 7.73
C ARG A 106 11.22 -7.05 9.11
N LEU A 107 11.52 -7.96 10.01
CA LEU A 107 11.22 -7.82 11.44
C LEU A 107 12.55 -7.83 12.19
N ARG A 108 12.71 -6.99 13.20
CA ARG A 108 13.92 -7.01 14.03
C ARG A 108 13.99 -8.28 14.87
N ASN A 109 12.84 -8.72 15.40
CA ASN A 109 12.67 -9.95 16.15
C ASN A 109 11.24 -10.48 15.96
N ILE A 110 11.00 -11.71 16.43
CA ILE A 110 9.69 -12.40 16.31
C ILE A 110 8.53 -11.70 17.00
N ASN A 111 8.81 -10.89 18.02
CA ASN A 111 7.81 -10.18 18.80
C ASN A 111 7.47 -8.80 18.21
N GLN A 112 8.18 -8.37 17.16
CA GLN A 112 7.88 -7.10 16.52
C GLN A 112 6.54 -7.18 15.81
N LYS A 113 5.64 -6.27 16.20
CA LYS A 113 4.26 -6.26 15.73
C LYS A 113 4.11 -5.71 14.31
N LEU A 114 4.88 -4.67 13.96
CA LEU A 114 4.65 -3.90 12.73
C LEU A 114 5.89 -3.84 11.84
N THR A 115 5.70 -3.91 10.52
CA THR A 115 6.73 -3.53 9.53
C THR A 115 6.12 -2.92 8.28
N LEU A 116 6.87 -2.03 7.65
CA LEU A 116 6.58 -1.55 6.29
C LEU A 116 7.41 -2.32 5.28
N CYS A 117 6.71 -2.89 4.31
CA CYS A 117 7.26 -3.70 3.24
C CYS A 117 7.21 -2.97 1.91
N GLU A 118 8.17 -3.26 1.05
CA GLU A 118 8.19 -2.75 -0.32
C GLU A 118 7.92 -3.89 -1.31
N SER A 119 7.12 -3.58 -2.33
CA SER A 119 6.79 -4.53 -3.39
C SER A 119 7.99 -4.76 -4.30
N ILE A 120 8.23 -6.02 -4.66
CA ILE A 120 9.28 -6.40 -5.60
C ILE A 120 8.71 -6.39 -7.01
N ASN A 121 9.42 -5.77 -7.96
CA ASN A 121 9.04 -5.85 -9.36
C ASN A 121 9.28 -7.26 -9.90
N ILE A 122 8.28 -7.83 -10.56
CA ILE A 122 8.34 -9.14 -11.22
C ILE A 122 9.50 -9.25 -12.23
N GLU A 123 9.89 -8.14 -12.86
CA GLU A 123 11.01 -8.09 -13.81
C GLU A 123 12.38 -8.38 -13.16
N TYR A 124 12.45 -8.36 -11.83
CA TYR A 124 13.67 -8.64 -11.09
C TYR A 124 13.90 -10.13 -10.80
N PHE A 125 13.01 -11.01 -11.27
CA PHE A 125 13.21 -12.46 -11.15
C PHE A 125 14.58 -12.90 -11.67
N GLY A 126 15.23 -13.77 -10.89
CA GLY A 126 16.56 -14.32 -11.18
C GLY A 126 17.72 -13.34 -11.00
N ARG A 127 17.47 -12.12 -10.47
CA ARG A 127 18.51 -11.12 -10.22
C ARG A 127 18.84 -11.04 -8.74
N SER A 128 20.09 -10.70 -8.45
CA SER A 128 20.49 -10.27 -7.12
C SER A 128 20.04 -8.82 -6.88
N LEU A 129 19.32 -8.63 -5.79
CA LEU A 129 18.69 -7.40 -5.37
C LEU A 129 19.42 -6.83 -4.16
N THR A 130 19.51 -5.50 -4.13
CA THR A 130 19.92 -4.74 -2.95
C THR A 130 18.76 -3.89 -2.46
N PHE A 131 18.69 -3.64 -1.16
CA PHE A 131 17.65 -2.84 -0.54
C PHE A 131 18.19 -2.05 0.65
N LYS A 132 17.48 -1.00 1.06
CA LYS A 132 17.73 -0.29 2.31
C LYS A 132 16.76 -0.78 3.38
N SER A 133 17.24 -0.84 4.61
CA SER A 133 16.45 -1.23 5.78
C SER A 133 16.60 -0.21 6.89
N TYR A 134 15.53 0.03 7.64
CA TYR A 134 15.53 0.97 8.75
C TYR A 134 14.85 0.33 9.95
N ASP A 135 15.45 0.47 11.13
CA ASP A 135 14.80 0.13 12.40
C ASP A 135 14.57 1.42 13.18
N ILE A 136 13.30 1.65 13.56
CA ILE A 136 12.85 2.87 14.22
C ILE A 136 12.36 2.52 15.63
N PHE A 137 12.97 3.10 16.65
CA PHE A 137 12.67 2.78 18.05
C PHE A 137 12.68 3.98 18.98
N ASN A 138 12.16 3.76 20.19
CA ASN A 138 12.06 4.79 21.21
C ASN A 138 13.44 5.14 21.74
N GLU A 139 13.77 6.42 21.77
CA GLU A 139 14.95 6.90 22.49
C GLU A 139 14.89 6.57 24.00
N GLU A 140 13.69 6.57 24.59
CA GLU A 140 13.49 6.37 26.03
C GLU A 140 13.57 4.88 26.46
N ASN A 141 13.51 3.95 25.51
CA ASN A 141 13.53 2.52 25.81
C ASN A 141 14.97 2.01 26.03
N LYS A 142 15.44 2.10 27.28
CA LYS A 142 16.82 1.73 27.69
C LYS A 142 17.15 0.23 27.59
N LYS A 143 16.18 -0.65 27.30
CA LYS A 143 16.38 -2.10 27.23
C LYS A 143 16.90 -2.62 25.88
N ASN A 144 17.02 -1.76 24.88
CA ASN A 144 17.46 -2.18 23.55
C ASN A 144 18.99 -2.29 23.52
N ASN A 145 19.53 -3.49 23.69
CA ASN A 145 20.92 -3.80 23.31
C ASN A 145 21.05 -3.55 21.81
N MET A 146 21.59 -2.39 21.43
CA MET A 146 21.80 -2.03 20.02
C MET A 146 22.85 -2.96 19.44
N ILE A 147 22.41 -3.95 18.68
CA ILE A 147 23.30 -4.67 17.78
C ILE A 147 23.57 -3.68 16.65
N SER A 148 24.78 -3.09 16.63
CA SER A 148 25.20 -2.30 15.48
C SER A 148 25.35 -3.25 14.31
N ILE A 149 24.32 -3.33 13.48
CA ILE A 149 24.43 -4.03 12.21
C ILE A 149 25.42 -3.18 11.39
N GLU A 150 26.63 -3.70 11.17
CA GLU A 150 27.66 -3.08 10.32
C GLU A 150 27.27 -3.23 8.83
N ASN A 151 26.11 -2.69 8.46
CA ASN A 151 25.58 -2.74 7.11
C ASN A 151 25.35 -1.31 6.60
N PRO A 152 26.04 -0.87 5.53
CA PRO A 152 25.90 0.49 5.01
C PRO A 152 24.50 0.79 4.46
N ASN A 153 23.73 -0.25 4.14
CA ASN A 153 22.34 -0.14 3.68
C ASN A 153 21.32 -0.24 4.82
N HIS A 154 21.77 -0.40 6.07
CA HIS A 154 20.93 -0.40 7.26
C HIS A 154 21.10 0.90 8.04
N LYS A 155 20.01 1.46 8.56
CA LYS A 155 20.05 2.63 9.42
C LYS A 155 19.13 2.47 10.63
N ILE A 156 19.66 2.80 11.78
CA ILE A 156 18.92 2.91 13.02
C ILE A 156 18.47 4.35 13.19
N ILE A 157 17.18 4.54 13.47
CA ILE A 157 16.57 5.84 13.73
C ILE A 157 15.99 5.82 15.14
N LYS A 158 16.50 6.69 16.01
CA LYS A 158 15.87 6.95 17.31
C LYS A 158 14.89 8.09 17.14
N SER A 159 13.68 7.93 17.66
CA SER A 159 12.70 9.01 17.70
C SER A 159 12.22 9.23 19.12
N LYS A 160 12.01 10.49 19.48
CA LYS A 160 11.17 10.85 20.61
C LYS A 160 9.72 10.68 20.18
N TYR A 161 8.92 10.08 21.05
CA TYR A 161 7.53 9.80 20.74
C TYR A 161 6.61 10.85 21.34
N ASP A 162 5.58 11.16 20.55
CA ASP A 162 4.54 12.08 20.93
C ASP A 162 3.36 11.29 21.47
N GLU A 163 2.67 11.84 22.46
CA GLU A 163 1.42 11.27 22.93
C GLU A 163 0.30 11.66 21.96
N PHE A 164 -0.29 10.65 21.33
CA PHE A 164 -1.42 10.83 20.42
C PHE A 164 -2.72 10.29 21.02
N ILE A 165 -3.80 11.02 20.79
CA ILE A 165 -5.17 10.55 20.98
C ILE A 165 -5.89 10.52 19.64
N PHE A 166 -6.80 9.57 19.51
CA PHE A 166 -7.54 9.28 18.30
C PHE A 166 -9.04 9.30 18.55
N LYS A 167 -9.80 9.80 17.58
CA LYS A 167 -11.26 9.81 17.59
C LYS A 167 -11.78 9.39 16.22
N GLU A 168 -12.61 8.35 16.20
CA GLU A 168 -13.48 8.03 15.08
C GLU A 168 -14.79 8.82 15.23
N HIS A 169 -15.12 9.65 14.24
CA HIS A 169 -16.38 10.38 14.22
C HIS A 169 -17.49 9.55 13.57
N TYR A 170 -18.74 9.93 13.82
CA TYR A 170 -19.86 9.38 13.06
C TYR A 170 -19.72 9.65 11.57
N CYS A 171 -20.39 8.78 10.82
CA CYS A 171 -20.59 8.95 9.39
C CYS A 171 -21.15 10.34 9.07
N HIS A 172 -20.43 11.11 8.25
CA HIS A 172 -20.97 12.32 7.64
C HIS A 172 -21.55 11.97 6.27
N PRO A 173 -22.86 12.17 6.05
CA PRO A 173 -23.47 11.91 4.75
C PRO A 173 -22.95 12.94 3.74
N MET A 174 -22.25 12.46 2.72
CA MET A 174 -21.80 13.26 1.59
C MET A 174 -22.71 12.98 0.40
N LYS A 175 -23.29 14.05 -0.16
CA LYS A 175 -24.17 13.95 -1.31
C LYS A 175 -23.55 14.69 -2.49
N THR A 176 -23.20 13.93 -3.52
CA THR A 176 -22.89 14.48 -4.84
C THR A 176 -24.15 14.46 -5.71
N LYS A 177 -24.07 15.04 -6.92
CA LYS A 177 -25.18 15.04 -7.89
C LYS A 177 -25.66 13.62 -8.26
N TYR A 178 -24.80 12.61 -8.14
CA TYR A 178 -25.05 11.26 -8.64
C TYR A 178 -25.03 10.18 -7.54
N ILE A 179 -24.26 10.40 -6.48
CA ILE A 179 -24.01 9.39 -5.44
C ILE A 179 -24.13 10.05 -4.07
N SER A 180 -24.87 9.41 -3.19
CA SER A 180 -24.84 9.67 -1.75
C SER A 180 -23.98 8.59 -1.11
N TYR A 181 -22.92 8.97 -0.40
CA TYR A 181 -22.11 8.03 0.34
C TYR A 181 -21.77 8.56 1.73
N CYS A 182 -21.52 7.63 2.63
CA CYS A 182 -21.10 7.90 3.98
C CYS A 182 -19.57 8.06 4.01
N ASN A 183 -19.06 9.19 4.48
CA ASN A 183 -17.62 9.33 4.74
C ASN A 183 -17.37 9.47 6.24
N LYS A 184 -16.46 8.64 6.77
CA LYS A 184 -16.05 8.69 8.18
C LYS A 184 -14.85 9.60 8.31
N ARG A 185 -14.92 10.53 9.27
CA ARG A 185 -13.80 11.38 9.63
C ARG A 185 -13.00 10.73 10.77
N TYR A 186 -11.68 10.81 10.69
CA TYR A 186 -10.79 10.28 11.72
C TYR A 186 -9.90 11.41 12.20
N THR A 187 -9.99 11.76 13.48
CA THR A 187 -9.18 12.82 14.06
C THR A 187 -8.07 12.23 14.90
N ILE A 188 -6.87 12.74 14.70
CA ILE A 188 -5.70 12.44 15.51
C ILE A 188 -5.18 13.74 16.10
N CYS A 189 -4.93 13.74 17.41
CA CYS A 189 -4.45 14.90 18.14
C CYS A 189 -3.17 14.57 18.90
N LYS A 190 -2.16 15.42 18.73
CA LYS A 190 -0.95 15.40 19.53
C LYS A 190 -1.21 16.16 20.84
N LYS A 191 -0.91 15.55 21.99
CA LYS A 191 -0.90 16.23 23.29
C LYS A 191 0.36 17.08 23.43
N MET A 192 0.21 18.32 23.88
CA MET A 192 1.30 19.23 24.23
C MET A 192 1.38 19.42 25.75
N ASN A 193 2.49 19.97 26.23
CA ASN A 193 2.82 20.09 27.67
C ASN A 193 1.79 20.85 28.55
N ASN A 194 0.80 21.53 27.95
CA ASN A 194 -0.24 22.31 28.65
C ASN A 194 -1.67 21.78 28.41
N ASP A 195 -1.83 20.47 28.15
CA ASP A 195 -3.09 19.83 27.73
C ASP A 195 -3.71 20.39 26.43
N GLN A 196 -2.98 21.27 25.74
CA GLN A 196 -3.36 21.76 24.42
C GLN A 196 -3.25 20.61 23.40
N LEU A 197 -4.34 20.39 22.67
CA LEU A 197 -4.41 19.37 21.64
C LEU A 197 -4.21 19.99 20.25
N HIS A 198 -3.19 19.53 19.54
CA HIS A 198 -3.03 19.86 18.13
C HIS A 198 -3.62 18.75 17.25
N CYS A 199 -4.85 18.98 16.79
CA CYS A 199 -5.64 17.99 16.06
C CYS A 199 -5.57 18.17 14.55
N SER A 200 -5.59 17.06 13.82
CA SER A 200 -5.72 17.03 12.37
C SER A 200 -6.51 15.80 11.93
N ASP A 201 -6.96 15.79 10.68
CA ASP A 201 -7.49 14.56 10.11
C ASP A 201 -6.36 13.55 9.89
N ALA A 202 -6.57 12.30 10.32
CA ALA A 202 -5.58 11.24 10.26
C ALA A 202 -5.25 10.83 8.82
N ASN A 203 -6.24 10.88 7.91
CA ASN A 203 -6.04 10.61 6.49
C ASN A 203 -5.35 11.77 5.76
N TYR A 204 -5.26 12.95 6.38
CA TYR A 204 -4.61 14.13 5.82
C TYR A 204 -3.17 14.29 6.29
N SER A 205 -2.94 14.13 7.60
CA SER A 205 -1.62 14.29 8.22
C SER A 205 -0.71 13.07 8.04
N GLY A 206 -1.29 11.92 7.69
CA GLY A 206 -0.60 10.65 7.51
C GLY A 206 -1.45 9.66 6.70
N ASN A 207 -1.27 8.38 7.00
CA ASN A 207 -2.03 7.29 6.42
C ASN A 207 -2.66 6.51 7.57
N LEU A 208 -3.97 6.36 7.53
CA LEU A 208 -4.70 5.54 8.48
C LEU A 208 -4.91 4.16 7.87
N ILE A 209 -4.53 3.14 8.62
CA ILE A 209 -4.81 1.74 8.30
C ILE A 209 -5.81 1.24 9.32
N ILE A 210 -6.89 0.64 8.84
CA ILE A 210 -7.96 0.09 9.66
C ILE A 210 -7.79 -1.42 9.65
N LEU A 211 -7.55 -1.99 10.83
CA LEU A 211 -7.43 -3.41 11.07
C LEU A 211 -8.78 -3.92 11.59
N ASP A 212 -9.54 -4.57 10.70
CA ASP A 212 -10.83 -5.17 11.05
C ASP A 212 -10.63 -6.66 11.39
N ASN A 213 -10.79 -7.00 12.66
CA ASN A 213 -10.79 -8.38 13.12
C ASN A 213 -12.23 -8.91 13.14
N ILE A 214 -12.51 -9.95 12.36
CA ILE A 214 -13.87 -10.52 12.20
C ILE A 214 -14.08 -11.69 13.17
N ASN A 215 -13.63 -11.55 14.41
CA ASN A 215 -14.01 -12.49 15.46
C ASN A 215 -15.35 -12.05 16.09
N PHE A 216 -16.42 -12.78 15.76
CA PHE A 216 -17.77 -12.60 16.31
C PHE A 216 -17.75 -12.57 17.85
N PRO A 217 -18.63 -11.81 18.55
CA PRO A 217 -19.68 -10.89 18.09
C PRO A 217 -19.32 -9.39 18.24
N VAL A 218 -18.08 -9.04 18.61
CA VAL A 218 -17.65 -7.66 18.85
C VAL A 218 -16.62 -7.27 17.80
N LEU A 219 -16.99 -6.37 16.89
CA LEU A 219 -16.05 -5.75 15.96
C LEU A 219 -15.01 -4.96 16.76
N LYS A 220 -13.89 -5.60 17.08
CA LYS A 220 -12.70 -4.92 17.59
C LYS A 220 -11.95 -4.37 16.38
N ARG A 221 -11.87 -3.05 16.32
CA ARG A 221 -11.16 -2.33 15.27
C ARG A 221 -9.94 -1.64 15.85
N ASP A 222 -8.79 -2.05 15.36
CA ASP A 222 -7.53 -1.38 15.65
C ASP A 222 -7.20 -0.42 14.50
N TYR A 223 -6.71 0.76 14.84
CA TYR A 223 -6.33 1.80 13.90
C TYR A 223 -4.83 1.99 13.99
N VAL A 224 -4.15 1.87 12.87
CA VAL A 224 -2.72 2.16 12.78
C VAL A 224 -2.55 3.45 12.02
N TYR A 225 -2.09 4.48 12.72
CA TYR A 225 -1.73 5.75 12.12
C TYR A 225 -0.25 5.77 11.79
N LEU A 226 0.06 6.00 10.51
CA LEU A 226 1.41 6.20 9.99
C LEU A 226 1.59 7.68 9.60
N PRO A 227 2.44 8.45 10.29
CA PRO A 227 2.75 9.82 9.90
C PRO A 227 3.19 9.92 8.44
N SER A 228 2.85 11.00 7.75
CA SER A 228 3.19 11.19 6.31
C SER A 228 4.69 11.10 6.00
N GLY A 229 5.55 11.33 7.00
CA GLY A 229 7.00 11.13 6.89
C GLY A 229 7.43 9.69 6.66
N CYS A 230 6.58 8.70 7.00
CA CYS A 230 6.91 7.28 6.88
C CYS A 230 6.98 6.74 5.45
N LEU A 231 6.27 7.38 4.52
CA LEU A 231 6.18 6.88 3.15
C LEU A 231 7.06 7.63 2.15
N LYS A 232 7.93 8.51 2.63
CA LYS A 232 8.86 9.27 1.80
C LYS A 232 10.11 8.43 1.50
N GLU A 233 10.72 8.64 0.33
CA GLU A 233 11.95 7.95 -0.09
C GLU A 233 13.09 8.10 0.92
N ASN A 234 13.18 9.28 1.53
CA ASN A 234 14.04 9.55 2.68
C ASN A 234 13.16 9.53 3.94
N LEU A 235 13.23 8.41 4.67
CA LEU A 235 12.56 8.27 5.95
C LEU A 235 12.99 9.39 6.89
N ASN A 236 12.01 10.15 7.36
CA ASN A 236 12.19 11.19 8.35
C ASN A 236 12.20 10.54 9.74
N PRO A 237 13.01 11.01 10.72
CA PRO A 237 12.95 10.55 12.12
C PRO A 237 11.54 10.47 12.72
N VAL A 238 10.58 11.24 12.21
CA VAL A 238 9.18 11.25 12.67
C VAL A 238 8.36 10.03 12.19
N CYS A 239 8.97 9.00 11.60
CA CYS A 239 8.24 7.81 11.13
C CYS A 239 7.97 6.80 12.26
N THR A 240 7.01 7.12 13.13
CA THR A 240 6.56 6.18 14.18
C THR A 240 5.10 5.82 13.98
N PRO A 241 4.74 4.54 13.82
CA PRO A 241 3.35 4.14 13.81
C PRO A 241 2.74 4.24 15.21
N TYR A 242 1.46 4.59 15.25
CA TYR A 242 0.67 4.59 16.47
C TYR A 242 -0.53 3.66 16.30
N ILE A 243 -0.68 2.69 17.19
CA ILE A 243 -1.85 1.81 17.27
C ILE A 243 -2.84 2.39 18.26
N CYS A 244 -4.05 2.68 17.80
CA CYS A 244 -5.16 3.16 18.60
C CYS A 244 -6.29 2.11 18.55
N THR A 245 -6.72 1.60 19.69
CA THR A 245 -7.86 0.66 19.77
C THR A 245 -9.13 1.42 20.06
N SER A 246 -10.08 1.44 19.12
CA SER A 246 -11.40 2.03 19.38
C SER A 246 -12.34 1.01 19.99
N ARG A 247 -13.18 1.47 20.93
CA ARG A 247 -14.29 0.70 21.49
C ARG A 247 -15.65 1.39 21.31
N GLY A 248 -15.70 2.47 20.52
CA GLY A 248 -16.93 3.21 20.27
C GLY A 248 -16.72 4.50 19.47
N PHE A 249 -17.80 5.05 18.94
CA PHE A 249 -17.77 6.29 18.17
C PHE A 249 -17.69 7.51 19.09
N ASP A 250 -17.14 8.59 18.54
CA ASP A 250 -17.13 9.93 19.10
C ASP A 250 -16.42 10.10 20.46
N LYS A 251 -15.61 9.11 20.85
CA LYS A 251 -14.77 9.16 22.04
C LYS A 251 -13.30 9.26 21.64
N TYR A 252 -12.51 9.94 22.46
CA TYR A 252 -11.07 9.94 22.32
C TYR A 252 -10.49 8.68 22.96
N PHE A 253 -9.52 8.08 22.28
CA PHE A 253 -8.78 6.90 22.72
C PHE A 253 -7.28 7.21 22.67
N GLU A 254 -6.54 6.76 23.66
CA GLU A 254 -5.09 6.89 23.65
C GLU A 254 -4.47 5.89 22.67
N CYS A 255 -3.48 6.35 21.92
CA CYS A 255 -2.71 5.52 21.01
C CYS A 255 -1.43 5.06 21.70
N LYS A 256 -1.03 3.83 21.42
CA LYS A 256 0.26 3.29 21.81
C LYS A 256 1.19 3.35 20.61
N TYR A 257 2.38 3.88 20.78
CA TYR A 257 3.40 3.76 19.74
C TYR A 257 3.86 2.31 19.63
N GLU A 258 4.38 1.94 18.47
CA GLU A 258 5.04 0.65 18.24
C GLU A 258 6.35 0.88 17.52
N GLU A 259 7.37 0.07 17.86
CA GLU A 259 8.61 0.05 17.09
C GLU A 259 8.35 -0.57 15.71
N ILE A 260 9.04 -0.06 14.69
CA ILE A 260 8.81 -0.49 13.30
C ILE A 260 10.11 -0.69 12.55
N SER A 261 10.12 -1.69 11.67
CA SER A 261 11.13 -1.87 10.64
C SER A 261 10.57 -1.47 9.28
N VAL A 262 11.42 -0.96 8.41
CA VAL A 262 11.03 -0.49 7.09
C VAL A 262 12.02 -0.99 6.06
N ILE A 263 11.51 -1.52 4.95
CA ILE A 263 12.29 -1.84 3.75
C ILE A 263 11.96 -0.83 2.65
N THR A 264 12.99 -0.26 2.00
CA THR A 264 12.83 0.62 0.84
C THR A 264 13.96 0.46 -0.18
N ASN A 265 13.76 1.03 -1.37
CA ASN A 265 14.74 1.08 -2.45
C ASN A 265 15.24 -0.30 -2.92
N ILE A 266 14.35 -1.28 -3.03
CA ILE A 266 14.66 -2.58 -3.66
C ILE A 266 14.99 -2.36 -5.14
N ARG A 267 16.21 -2.76 -5.54
CA ARG A 267 16.68 -2.62 -6.92
C ARG A 267 17.70 -3.70 -7.29
N PRO A 268 17.81 -4.08 -8.57
CA PRO A 268 18.84 -5.00 -9.01
C PRO A 268 20.22 -4.37 -8.84
N ILE A 269 21.21 -5.19 -8.50
CA ILE A 269 22.61 -4.79 -8.57
C ILE A 269 22.97 -4.71 -10.05
N ASN A 270 23.48 -3.57 -10.51
CA ASN A 270 23.77 -3.34 -11.93
C ASN A 270 24.93 -4.19 -12.49
N ASN A 271 25.40 -5.20 -11.76
CA ASN A 271 26.44 -6.10 -12.22
C ASN A 271 25.85 -7.50 -12.40
N ILE A 272 25.80 -7.89 -13.68
CA ILE A 272 25.46 -9.20 -14.27
C ILE A 272 24.16 -9.12 -15.08
N MET A 273 24.36 -8.98 -16.40
CA MET A 273 23.37 -9.32 -17.43
C MET A 273 22.68 -10.64 -17.08
N PRO A 274 21.36 -10.79 -17.31
CA PRO A 274 20.76 -12.12 -17.24
C PRO A 274 21.57 -13.02 -18.18
N LYS A 275 22.12 -14.12 -17.66
CA LYS A 275 22.43 -15.25 -18.54
C LYS A 275 21.10 -15.57 -19.20
N LYS A 276 20.94 -15.13 -20.46
CA LYS A 276 19.91 -15.63 -21.37
C LYS A 276 19.96 -17.14 -21.23
N ASN A 277 18.95 -17.70 -20.58
CA ASN A 277 18.43 -19.07 -20.69
C ASN A 277 17.59 -19.36 -19.46
N ILE A 278 16.34 -18.88 -19.45
CA ILE A 278 15.15 -19.69 -19.21
C ILE A 278 14.01 -18.95 -19.95
N MET A 279 13.73 -19.37 -21.19
CA MET A 279 12.35 -19.27 -21.68
C MET A 279 11.53 -20.27 -20.85
N PRO A 280 10.27 -19.97 -20.48
CA PRO A 280 9.38 -21.03 -20.05
C PRO A 280 9.32 -22.05 -21.19
N ILE A 281 9.61 -23.31 -20.87
CA ILE A 281 9.27 -24.43 -21.74
C ILE A 281 7.78 -24.25 -22.04
N LYS A 282 7.47 -23.90 -23.30
CA LYS A 282 6.13 -24.11 -23.83
C LYS A 282 5.94 -25.62 -23.73
N ASP A 283 5.19 -26.03 -22.70
CA ASP A 283 4.93 -27.44 -22.49
C ASP A 283 4.38 -28.08 -23.75
N MET A 284 4.86 -29.29 -23.91
CA MET A 284 4.85 -30.06 -25.12
C MET A 284 3.44 -30.29 -25.65
N ARG A 285 3.37 -30.33 -26.98
CA ARG A 285 2.32 -30.97 -27.74
C ARG A 285 1.88 -32.28 -27.07
N SER A 286 0.57 -32.47 -26.97
CA SER A 286 -0.04 -33.78 -26.77
C SER A 286 0.45 -34.72 -27.88
N ILE A 287 1.30 -35.68 -27.53
CA ILE A 287 1.53 -36.85 -28.38
C ILE A 287 0.50 -37.87 -27.92
N ASN A 288 -0.55 -38.07 -28.72
CA ASN A 288 -1.28 -39.32 -28.80
C ASN A 288 -1.58 -39.56 -30.29
N GLU A 289 -0.80 -40.49 -30.85
CA GLU A 289 -1.08 -41.45 -31.93
C GLU A 289 -2.19 -41.13 -32.96
N ILE A 290 -1.83 -41.15 -34.25
CA ILE A 290 -2.41 -42.01 -35.31
C ILE A 290 -1.52 -41.93 -36.58
N LEU A 291 -1.38 -43.10 -37.21
CA LEU A 291 -0.57 -43.51 -38.38
C LEU A 291 -0.77 -42.67 -39.69
N PRO A 292 0.11 -42.87 -40.71
CA PRO A 292 0.32 -41.95 -41.83
C PRO A 292 -0.57 -42.23 -43.05
N CYS A 293 -0.86 -41.19 -43.84
CA CYS A 293 -1.28 -41.34 -45.24
C CYS A 293 -0.46 -40.41 -46.15
N ASN A 294 0.30 -41.03 -47.05
CA ASN A 294 0.86 -40.43 -48.26
C ASN A 294 -0.25 -40.11 -49.28
N ASN A 295 0.02 -39.09 -50.10
CA ASN A 295 -0.60 -38.75 -51.39
C ASN A 295 -2.05 -38.24 -51.39
N LEU A 296 -2.25 -36.96 -51.75
CA LEU A 296 -3.09 -36.46 -52.87
C LEU A 296 -3.47 -34.96 -52.71
N ILE A 297 -2.98 -34.14 -53.66
CA ILE A 297 -3.57 -32.93 -54.32
C ILE A 297 -3.92 -31.66 -53.48
N PRO A 298 -3.58 -30.45 -53.97
CA PRO A 298 -3.77 -29.18 -53.26
C PRO A 298 -5.15 -28.55 -53.51
N CYS A 299 -5.85 -28.13 -52.46
CA CYS A 299 -7.04 -27.30 -52.61
C CYS A 299 -6.79 -25.85 -52.18
N LYS A 300 -6.69 -25.00 -53.20
CA LYS A 300 -7.16 -23.61 -53.17
C LYS A 300 -8.52 -23.53 -52.48
N HIS A 301 -8.71 -22.55 -51.59
CA HIS A 301 -9.78 -21.55 -51.65
C HIS A 301 -9.62 -20.56 -50.49
N ILE A 302 -9.23 -19.33 -50.85
CA ILE A 302 -9.39 -18.13 -50.03
C ILE A 302 -10.77 -17.56 -50.38
N MET A 303 -11.57 -17.22 -49.37
CA MET A 303 -12.57 -16.15 -49.47
C MET A 303 -12.83 -15.49 -48.09
N PRO A 304 -13.24 -14.22 -48.08
CA PRO A 304 -12.94 -13.28 -46.99
C PRO A 304 -14.12 -12.98 -46.04
N HIS A 305 -13.77 -12.35 -44.91
CA HIS A 305 -14.63 -11.71 -43.90
C HIS A 305 -15.93 -11.10 -44.41
N LYS A 306 -17.02 -11.28 -43.63
CA LYS A 306 -17.99 -10.21 -43.28
C LYS A 306 -18.98 -10.62 -42.18
N HIS A 307 -19.36 -9.62 -41.38
CA HIS A 307 -20.50 -9.49 -40.43
C HIS A 307 -20.32 -9.91 -38.95
N MET A 308 -20.17 -8.91 -38.07
CA MET A 308 -20.82 -8.90 -36.75
C MET A 308 -21.46 -7.52 -36.53
N LEU A 309 -22.76 -7.54 -36.23
CA LEU A 309 -23.61 -6.40 -35.85
C LEU A 309 -23.39 -6.04 -34.36
N PRO A 310 -23.70 -4.79 -33.93
CA PRO A 310 -23.54 -4.35 -32.54
C PRO A 310 -24.75 -4.72 -31.66
N PRO A 311 -24.60 -4.88 -30.33
CA PRO A 311 -25.73 -5.11 -29.45
C PRO A 311 -26.35 -3.78 -28.98
N ASN A 312 -27.61 -3.56 -29.36
CA ASN A 312 -28.55 -2.71 -28.63
C ASN A 312 -29.54 -3.61 -27.89
N ASN A 313 -29.69 -3.42 -26.58
CA ASN A 313 -30.97 -3.37 -25.83
C ASN A 313 -30.70 -3.41 -24.32
N LEU A 314 -30.62 -2.23 -23.70
CA LEU A 314 -30.80 -2.06 -22.26
C LEU A 314 -32.30 -1.87 -22.00
N MET A 315 -32.89 -2.83 -21.29
CA MET A 315 -34.28 -2.78 -20.85
C MET A 315 -34.40 -1.78 -19.70
N LEU A 316 -35.18 -0.73 -19.94
CA LEU A 316 -35.55 0.31 -18.97
C LEU A 316 -36.62 -0.27 -18.03
N MET A 317 -36.37 -0.31 -16.72
CA MET A 317 -37.42 -0.52 -15.72
C MET A 317 -37.54 0.73 -14.85
N LYS A 318 -38.59 1.51 -15.13
CA LYS A 318 -39.17 2.52 -14.24
C LYS A 318 -40.27 1.82 -13.45
N ASP A 319 -40.20 1.91 -12.12
CA ASP A 319 -41.30 2.30 -11.23
C ASP A 319 -40.99 1.82 -9.81
N ILE A 320 -41.01 2.74 -8.84
CA ILE A 320 -41.74 2.61 -7.57
C ILE A 320 -41.86 4.01 -6.96
N ARG A 321 -43.08 4.27 -6.49
CA ARG A 321 -43.65 5.51 -5.97
C ARG A 321 -43.28 5.73 -4.50
N SER A 322 -43.20 7.01 -4.15
CA SER A 322 -43.08 7.66 -2.83
C SER A 322 -43.88 7.05 -1.67
N THR A 323 -43.31 7.13 -0.46
CA THR A 323 -44.07 7.30 0.80
C THR A 323 -43.46 8.41 1.67
N LYS A 324 -44.36 9.30 2.13
CA LYS A 324 -44.18 10.49 2.96
C LYS A 324 -44.22 10.13 4.46
N ASN A 325 -43.44 10.85 5.26
CA ASN A 325 -43.65 11.27 6.66
C ASN A 325 -43.74 10.25 7.82
N ILE A 326 -42.95 10.51 8.87
CA ILE A 326 -43.16 10.48 10.35
C ILE A 326 -41.80 10.96 10.91
N GLY A 327 -41.59 11.82 11.91
CA GLY A 327 -42.37 12.47 12.96
C GLY A 327 -41.34 12.79 14.07
N SER A 328 -41.28 14.04 14.54
CA SER A 328 -40.34 14.53 15.56
C SER A 328 -40.61 13.95 16.95
N ASN A 329 -39.55 13.65 17.73
CA ASN A 329 -39.35 14.04 19.14
C ASN A 329 -38.23 13.23 19.83
N SER A 330 -37.22 13.90 20.42
CA SER A 330 -37.13 14.05 21.88
C SER A 330 -35.74 14.54 22.37
N LYS A 331 -35.80 15.61 23.18
CA LYS A 331 -35.06 15.89 24.43
C LYS A 331 -33.52 15.90 24.42
N ASN A 332 -32.98 17.13 24.45
CA ASN A 332 -31.62 17.45 24.90
C ASN A 332 -31.37 17.03 26.36
N PRO A 333 -30.10 16.77 26.72
CA PRO A 333 -29.52 17.47 27.86
C PRO A 333 -28.15 18.12 27.59
N LEU A 334 -28.03 19.36 28.08
CA LEU A 334 -26.84 20.11 28.52
C LEU A 334 -25.59 20.13 27.61
N ALA A 335 -25.55 21.15 26.75
CA ALA A 335 -24.38 21.57 26.00
C ALA A 335 -23.35 22.27 26.91
N ILE A 336 -22.11 21.78 26.88
CA ILE A 336 -20.92 22.55 27.24
C ILE A 336 -20.61 23.44 26.04
N SER A 337 -20.56 24.75 26.27
CA SER A 337 -20.21 25.77 25.28
C SER A 337 -18.82 25.49 24.69
N LEU A 338 -18.79 25.08 23.42
CA LEU A 338 -17.62 25.16 22.56
C LEU A 338 -17.88 26.30 21.58
N ASN A 339 -17.02 27.31 21.59
CA ASN A 339 -17.00 28.30 20.53
C ASN A 339 -16.57 27.59 19.23
N HIS A 340 -17.55 27.21 18.42
CA HIS A 340 -17.33 26.84 17.03
C HIS A 340 -17.47 28.09 16.18
N GLU A 341 -16.35 28.52 15.59
CA GLU A 341 -16.44 29.22 14.31
C GLU A 341 -16.87 28.19 13.27
N ASP A 342 -18.14 28.26 12.88
CA ASP A 342 -18.68 27.51 11.76
C ASP A 342 -17.99 27.97 10.47
N ILE A 343 -16.90 27.30 10.09
CA ILE A 343 -16.28 27.46 8.78
C ILE A 343 -17.19 26.74 7.77
N TYR A 344 -18.14 27.48 7.22
CA TYR A 344 -18.84 27.13 5.99
C TYR A 344 -17.83 27.13 4.84
N HIS A 345 -17.41 25.94 4.38
CA HIS A 345 -16.71 25.81 3.10
C HIS A 345 -17.72 25.89 1.96
N GLU A 346 -18.04 27.12 1.52
CA GLU A 346 -18.52 27.34 0.16
C GLU A 346 -17.39 26.97 -0.81
N ASN A 347 -17.61 25.95 -1.64
CA ASN A 347 -16.80 25.67 -2.83
C ASN A 347 -17.03 26.76 -3.89
N ARG A 348 -16.67 28.00 -3.59
CA ARG A 348 -16.47 29.04 -4.59
C ARG A 348 -14.96 29.15 -4.78
N LEU A 349 -14.43 28.41 -5.76
CA LEU A 349 -13.15 28.82 -6.34
C LEU A 349 -13.26 30.29 -6.71
N SER A 350 -12.34 31.10 -6.20
CA SER A 350 -12.38 32.53 -6.48
C SER A 350 -12.23 32.73 -7.99
N ASN A 351 -12.87 33.76 -8.55
CA ASN A 351 -12.71 34.09 -9.97
C ASN A 351 -11.22 34.24 -10.35
N ALA A 352 -10.37 34.62 -9.39
CA ALA A 352 -8.93 34.71 -9.56
C ALA A 352 -8.24 33.34 -9.74
N GLU A 353 -8.66 32.30 -9.01
CA GLU A 353 -8.12 30.93 -9.14
C GLU A 353 -8.54 30.27 -10.46
N LEU A 354 -9.80 30.49 -10.86
CA LEU A 354 -10.31 30.06 -12.17
C LEU A 354 -9.57 30.77 -13.32
N PHE A 355 -9.29 32.06 -13.14
CA PHE A 355 -8.52 32.84 -14.11
C PHE A 355 -7.06 32.37 -14.17
N ALA A 356 -6.43 32.07 -13.03
CA ALA A 356 -5.07 31.56 -12.96
C ALA A 356 -4.92 30.20 -13.65
N MET A 357 -5.87 29.27 -13.46
CA MET A 357 -5.86 27.97 -14.12
C MET A 357 -6.03 28.05 -15.65
N SER A 358 -6.87 28.98 -16.12
CA SER A 358 -7.03 29.23 -17.56
C SER A 358 -5.82 29.93 -18.18
N PHE A 359 -5.26 30.93 -17.49
CA PHE A 359 -4.17 31.76 -17.99
C PHE A 359 -2.83 31.00 -18.05
N MET A 360 -2.55 30.11 -17.09
CA MET A 360 -1.34 29.28 -17.12
C MET A 360 -1.31 28.33 -18.31
N SER A 361 -2.47 27.77 -18.69
CA SER A 361 -2.59 26.93 -19.89
C SER A 361 -2.33 27.73 -21.17
N PHE A 362 -2.74 28.99 -21.22
CA PHE A 362 -2.49 29.88 -22.35
C PHE A 362 -1.00 30.29 -22.47
N LEU A 363 -0.33 30.57 -21.35
CA LEU A 363 1.10 30.89 -21.33
C LEU A 363 1.98 29.75 -21.84
N VAL A 364 1.63 28.50 -21.52
CA VAL A 364 2.34 27.33 -22.06
C VAL A 364 2.19 27.27 -23.58
N LEU A 365 0.98 27.42 -24.12
CA LEU A 365 0.77 27.45 -25.57
C LEU A 365 1.51 28.63 -26.24
N PHE A 366 1.47 29.82 -25.63
CA PHE A 366 2.13 31.01 -26.14
C PHE A 366 3.66 30.85 -26.21
N THR A 367 4.28 30.27 -25.18
CA THR A 367 5.73 29.97 -25.17
C THR A 367 6.12 28.95 -26.23
N PHE A 368 5.31 27.91 -26.45
CA PHE A 368 5.53 26.96 -27.55
C PHE A 368 5.45 27.64 -28.92
N PHE A 369 4.46 28.49 -29.16
CA PHE A 369 4.33 29.25 -30.41
C PHE A 369 5.52 30.19 -30.64
N PHE A 370 5.95 30.92 -29.61
CA PHE A 370 7.12 31.81 -29.71
C PHE A 370 8.41 31.04 -30.00
N CYS A 371 8.62 29.89 -29.36
CA CYS A 371 9.76 29.00 -29.66
C CYS A 371 9.73 28.49 -31.11
N LEU A 372 8.55 28.15 -31.64
CA LEU A 372 8.37 27.72 -33.02
C LEU A 372 8.68 28.84 -34.02
N ILE A 373 8.15 30.04 -33.78
CA ILE A 373 8.41 31.23 -34.58
C ILE A 373 9.90 31.59 -34.55
N TYR A 374 10.51 31.61 -33.36
CA TYR A 374 11.94 31.86 -33.19
C TYR A 374 12.79 30.86 -33.97
N ARG A 375 12.44 29.57 -33.94
CA ARG A 375 13.13 28.52 -34.70
C ARG A 375 13.01 28.75 -36.22
N ILE A 376 11.85 29.18 -36.71
CA ILE A 376 11.64 29.51 -38.13
C ILE A 376 12.48 30.73 -38.55
N PHE A 377 12.50 31.79 -37.74
CA PHE A 377 13.32 32.98 -38.01
C PHE A 377 14.82 32.68 -37.98
N ARG A 378 15.28 31.89 -37.00
CA ARG A 378 16.69 31.44 -36.94
C ARG A 378 17.08 30.65 -38.19
N LYS A 379 16.19 29.79 -38.70
CA LYS A 379 16.42 28.99 -39.91
C LYS A 379 16.45 29.85 -41.19
N LYS A 380 15.70 30.95 -41.24
CA LYS A 380 15.76 31.92 -42.36
C LYS A 380 17.01 32.80 -42.32
N ARG A 381 17.52 33.17 -41.14
CA ARG A 381 18.75 33.98 -40.99
C ARG A 381 20.02 33.24 -41.41
N SER A 382 20.04 31.91 -41.28
CA SER A 382 21.13 31.03 -41.75
C SER A 382 21.18 30.81 -43.27
N LYS A 383 20.23 31.37 -44.05
CA LYS A 383 20.20 31.27 -45.51
C LYS A 383 20.62 32.57 -46.23
N TYR A 384 20.92 33.63 -45.48
CA TYR A 384 21.31 34.95 -45.99
C TYR A 384 22.63 35.48 -45.38
N ILE A 385 23.41 34.58 -44.77
CA ILE A 385 24.84 34.69 -44.46
C ILE A 385 25.44 33.41 -45.02
#